data_AF-K2D0Y1-F1
#
_entry.id   AF-K2D0Y1-F1
#
_cell.length_a   1.000
_cell.length_b   1.000
_cell.length_c   1.000
_cell.angle_alpha   90.00
_cell.angle_beta   90.00
_cell.angle_gamma   90.00
#
_symmetry.space_group_name_H-M   'P 1'
#
loop_
_entity.id
_entity.type
_entity.pdbx_description
1 polymer ?
#
loop_
_entity_poly.entity_id
_entity_poly.type
_entity_poly.pdbx_seq_one_letter_code
_entity_poly.pdbx_strand_id
1 'polypeptide(L)'
;MVMLARAIALDPDIRNPRIVLVTDRVDLDKQLGNTFAACGLHPETARNANHLVELLGGDQAAIVTTLVHKFGRVPRDFCERSPDVFVLVDESHRTQLGGFASEMRRLFPNVCYLGFTGTPLMKKEKRALTDKKFGTIIDVYAIDQAVKDGAVVPLLYEARHVDLEQNEKAIDTWFERHTQGL
;
A
#
# COMPACT_ATOMS: atom_id res chain seq x y z
N MET A 1 -8.94 6.87 5.10
CA MET A 1 -8.06 7.60 4.16
C MET A 1 -8.74 8.85 3.58
N VAL A 2 -9.89 8.73 2.89
CA VAL A 2 -10.60 9.89 2.28
C VAL A 2 -10.90 11.01 3.29
N MET A 3 -11.45 10.67 4.46
CA MET A 3 -11.76 11.67 5.49
C MET A 3 -10.52 12.40 6.02
N LEU A 4 -9.39 11.68 6.16
CA LEU A 4 -8.12 12.29 6.56
C LEU A 4 -7.59 13.22 5.47
N ALA A 5 -7.62 12.77 4.21
CA ALA A 5 -7.19 13.59 3.10
C ALA A 5 -8.05 14.86 2.97
N ARG A 6 -9.37 14.74 3.17
CA ARG A 6 -10.28 15.88 3.23
C ARG A 6 -9.98 16.81 4.39
N ALA A 7 -9.66 16.28 5.58
CA ALA A 7 -9.28 17.08 6.73
C ALA A 7 -8.01 17.89 6.46
N ILE A 8 -6.96 17.25 5.90
CA ILE A 8 -5.72 17.92 5.49
C ILE A 8 -6.00 18.99 4.43
N ALA A 9 -6.82 18.68 3.44
CA ALA A 9 -7.14 19.60 2.35
C ALA A 9 -7.96 20.84 2.79
N LEU A 10 -8.70 20.72 3.90
CA LEU A 10 -9.54 21.80 4.44
C LEU A 10 -8.91 22.52 5.64
N ASP A 11 -7.71 22.11 6.05
CA ASP A 11 -7.02 22.69 7.19
C ASP A 11 -6.54 24.12 6.85
N PRO A 12 -6.99 25.17 7.56
CA PRO A 12 -6.61 26.55 7.26
C PRO A 12 -5.14 26.85 7.55
N ASP A 13 -4.46 26.06 8.37
CA ASP A 13 -3.06 26.25 8.71
C ASP A 13 -2.11 25.71 7.62
N ILE A 14 -2.64 24.90 6.69
CA ILE A 14 -1.88 24.34 5.56
C ILE A 14 -2.20 25.14 4.30
N ARG A 15 -1.22 25.85 3.76
CA ARG A 15 -1.45 26.83 2.68
C ARG A 15 -1.83 26.18 1.36
N ASN A 16 -1.09 25.16 0.95
CA ASN A 16 -1.33 24.46 -0.32
C ASN A 16 -1.16 22.94 -0.13
N PRO A 17 -2.11 22.29 0.56
CA PRO A 17 -1.99 20.87 0.88
C PRO A 17 -1.99 20.05 -0.41
N ARG A 18 -0.91 19.30 -0.63
CA ARG A 18 -0.83 18.31 -1.70
C ARG A 18 -0.82 16.92 -1.12
N ILE A 19 -1.68 16.07 -1.62
CA ILE A 19 -1.88 14.73 -1.08
C ILE A 19 -1.49 13.71 -2.15
N VAL A 20 -0.50 12.89 -1.85
CA VAL A 20 -0.02 11.83 -2.73
C VAL A 20 -0.44 10.47 -2.17
N LEU A 21 -1.43 9.86 -2.80
CA LEU A 21 -1.95 8.54 -2.47
C LEU A 21 -1.13 7.48 -3.20
N VAL A 22 -0.43 6.64 -2.45
CA VAL A 22 0.45 5.60 -2.97
C VAL A 22 -0.12 4.23 -2.65
N THR A 23 -0.29 3.42 -3.67
CA THR A 23 -0.69 2.01 -3.54
C THR A 23 0.19 1.11 -4.40
N ASP A 24 0.13 -0.20 -4.18
CA ASP A 24 0.86 -1.21 -4.97
C ASP A 24 -0.01 -1.92 -6.00
N ARG A 25 -1.32 -1.62 -6.03
CA ARG A 25 -2.33 -2.32 -6.83
C ARG A 25 -3.15 -1.38 -7.72
N VAL A 26 -3.30 -1.75 -8.99
CA VAL A 26 -4.06 -0.97 -9.99
C VAL A 26 -5.55 -0.91 -9.66
N ASP A 27 -6.11 -2.02 -9.17
CA ASP A 27 -7.51 -2.12 -8.77
C ASP A 27 -7.81 -1.23 -7.56
N LEU A 28 -6.91 -1.21 -6.59
CA LEU A 28 -7.01 -0.35 -5.41
C LEU A 28 -6.84 1.14 -5.76
N ASP A 29 -5.94 1.47 -6.68
CA ASP A 29 -5.77 2.84 -7.22
C ASP A 29 -7.07 3.35 -7.85
N LYS A 30 -7.73 2.53 -8.67
CA LYS A 30 -9.04 2.86 -9.26
C LYS A 30 -10.13 3.02 -8.20
N GLN A 31 -10.17 2.11 -7.21
CA GLN A 31 -11.16 2.18 -6.14
C GLN A 31 -10.99 3.45 -5.30
N LEU A 32 -9.75 3.81 -4.96
CA LEU A 32 -9.44 5.05 -4.26
C LEU A 32 -9.88 6.25 -5.09
N GLY A 33 -9.49 6.33 -6.37
CA GLY A 33 -9.93 7.39 -7.27
C GLY A 33 -11.46 7.59 -7.30
N ASN A 34 -12.20 6.49 -7.45
CA ASN A 34 -13.66 6.52 -7.44
C ASN A 34 -14.25 6.97 -6.09
N THR A 35 -13.66 6.54 -4.98
CA THR A 35 -14.13 6.90 -3.63
C THR A 35 -13.92 8.39 -3.36
N PHE A 36 -12.76 8.92 -3.75
CA PHE A 36 -12.46 10.35 -3.65
C PHE A 36 -13.40 11.19 -4.54
N ALA A 37 -13.63 10.76 -5.79
CA ALA A 37 -14.59 11.38 -6.69
C ALA A 37 -16.02 11.40 -6.12
N ALA A 38 -16.47 10.30 -5.52
CA ALA A 38 -17.78 10.21 -4.87
C ALA A 38 -17.92 11.17 -3.67
N CYS A 39 -16.81 11.56 -3.04
CA CYS A 39 -16.77 12.54 -1.96
C CYS A 39 -16.60 14.00 -2.44
N GLY A 40 -16.71 14.25 -3.75
CA GLY A 40 -16.56 15.60 -4.33
C GLY A 40 -15.12 16.09 -4.40
N LEU A 41 -14.14 15.18 -4.28
CA LEU A 41 -12.73 15.49 -4.48
C LEU A 41 -12.31 15.07 -5.90
N HIS A 42 -11.37 15.77 -6.50
CA HIS A 42 -10.91 15.49 -7.87
C HIS A 42 -9.49 14.91 -7.84
N PRO A 43 -9.32 13.60 -7.63
CA PRO A 43 -8.02 12.96 -7.67
C PRO A 43 -7.51 12.84 -9.10
N GLU A 44 -6.23 13.14 -9.32
CA GLU A 44 -5.56 12.93 -10.59
C GLU A 44 -4.62 11.72 -10.52
N THR A 45 -4.88 10.71 -11.34
CA THR A 45 -4.06 9.50 -11.38
C THR A 45 -2.83 9.69 -12.25
N ALA A 46 -1.65 9.52 -11.67
CA ALA A 46 -0.38 9.55 -12.39
C ALA A 46 -0.29 8.37 -13.38
N ARG A 47 -0.33 8.61 -14.69
CA ARG A 47 -0.28 7.54 -15.71
C ARG A 47 1.10 6.89 -15.81
N ASN A 48 2.16 7.68 -15.66
CA ASN A 48 3.55 7.26 -15.75
C ASN A 48 4.42 8.17 -14.86
N ALA A 49 5.74 7.93 -14.83
CA ALA A 49 6.66 8.69 -13.98
C ALA A 49 6.80 10.17 -14.37
N ASN A 50 6.77 10.50 -15.67
CA ASN A 50 6.84 11.89 -16.12
C ASN A 50 5.55 12.64 -15.78
N HIS A 51 4.40 11.99 -15.96
CA HIS A 51 3.11 12.54 -15.56
C HIS A 51 3.05 12.75 -14.04
N LEU A 52 3.65 11.87 -13.23
CA LEU A 52 3.76 12.09 -11.79
C LEU A 52 4.56 13.37 -11.49
N VAL A 53 5.67 13.61 -12.19
CA VAL A 53 6.47 14.84 -12.06
C VAL A 53 5.67 16.08 -12.46
N GLU A 54 4.95 16.03 -13.57
CA GLU A 54 4.07 17.11 -14.02
C GLU A 54 2.99 17.43 -12.96
N LEU A 55 2.33 16.39 -12.43
CA LEU A 55 1.31 16.54 -11.39
C LEU A 55 1.87 17.06 -10.06
N LEU A 56 3.15 16.81 -9.77
CA LEU A 56 3.82 17.34 -8.57
C LEU A 56 4.37 18.76 -8.78
N GLY A 57 4.71 19.15 -10.01
CA GLY A 57 5.21 20.48 -10.34
C GLY A 57 4.13 21.52 -10.64
N GLY A 58 2.93 21.10 -11.03
CA GLY A 58 1.81 22.01 -11.32
C GLY A 58 0.96 22.35 -10.08
N ASP A 59 0.12 23.38 -10.17
CA ASP A 59 -0.82 23.78 -9.09
C ASP A 59 -2.21 23.14 -9.20
N GLN A 60 -2.46 22.31 -10.22
CA GLN A 60 -3.82 21.85 -10.54
C GLN A 60 -4.30 20.67 -9.70
N ALA A 61 -3.38 19.79 -9.28
CA ALA A 61 -3.73 18.55 -8.61
C ALA A 61 -3.46 18.62 -7.10
N ALA A 62 -4.49 18.95 -6.32
CA ALA A 62 -4.43 18.86 -4.85
C ALA A 62 -4.29 17.41 -4.37
N ILE A 63 -4.84 16.44 -5.12
CA ILE A 63 -4.80 15.02 -4.78
C ILE A 63 -4.27 14.23 -5.99
N VAL A 64 -3.16 13.53 -5.80
CA VAL A 64 -2.50 12.71 -6.81
C VAL A 64 -2.56 11.25 -6.38
N THR A 65 -3.04 10.35 -7.24
CA THR A 65 -2.97 8.90 -6.99
C THR A 65 -1.88 8.26 -7.86
N THR A 66 -1.10 7.35 -7.29
CA THR A 66 0.00 6.72 -8.02
C THR A 66 0.33 5.33 -7.50
N LEU A 67 1.02 4.58 -8.35
CA LEU A 67 1.52 3.25 -8.02
C LEU A 67 2.98 3.34 -7.62
N VAL A 68 3.37 2.59 -6.58
CA VAL A 68 4.72 2.69 -6.02
C VAL A 68 5.84 2.40 -7.02
N HIS A 69 5.63 1.50 -7.98
CA HIS A 69 6.65 1.19 -8.98
C HIS A 69 6.97 2.35 -9.93
N LYS A 70 6.09 3.37 -10.05
CA LYS A 70 6.31 4.54 -10.92
C LYS A 70 7.45 5.42 -10.40
N PHE A 71 7.69 5.45 -9.09
CA PHE A 71 8.80 6.19 -8.48
C PHE A 71 10.18 5.73 -8.95
N GLY A 72 10.32 4.45 -9.32
CA GLY A 72 11.59 3.91 -9.83
C GLY A 72 12.03 4.46 -11.19
N ARG A 73 11.15 5.17 -11.90
CA ARG A 73 11.42 5.75 -13.22
C ARG A 73 11.41 7.28 -13.24
N VAL A 74 11.25 7.92 -12.07
CA VAL A 74 11.28 9.38 -11.97
C VAL A 74 12.72 9.87 -12.14
N PRO A 75 12.95 10.95 -12.93
CA PRO A 75 14.26 11.57 -13.05
C PRO A 75 14.96 11.85 -11.71
N ARG A 76 16.29 11.73 -11.69
CA ARG A 76 17.11 11.83 -10.47
C ARG A 76 17.24 13.26 -9.93
N ASP A 77 17.07 14.24 -10.81
CA ASP A 77 17.10 15.68 -10.56
C ASP A 77 15.78 16.21 -9.98
N PHE A 78 14.66 15.51 -10.20
CA PHE A 78 13.37 15.88 -9.61
C PHE A 78 13.33 15.56 -8.11
N CYS A 79 12.90 16.56 -7.32
CA CYS A 79 12.72 16.45 -5.88
C CYS A 79 11.63 17.44 -5.43
N GLU A 80 10.64 16.94 -4.72
CA GLU A 80 9.58 17.73 -4.11
C GLU A 80 9.93 17.99 -2.65
N ARG A 81 10.09 19.26 -2.29
CA ARG A 81 10.60 19.70 -0.97
C ARG A 81 9.56 20.46 -0.15
N SER A 82 8.38 20.72 -0.72
CA SER A 82 7.32 21.42 -0.01
C SER A 82 6.92 20.65 1.25
N PRO A 83 6.87 21.31 2.41
CA PRO A 83 6.40 20.70 3.65
C PRO A 83 4.88 20.43 3.63
N ASP A 84 4.15 21.05 2.69
CA ASP A 84 2.70 20.92 2.55
C ASP A 84 2.32 19.69 1.70
N VAL A 85 3.28 18.81 1.40
CA VAL A 85 3.02 17.53 0.72
C VAL A 85 2.89 16.40 1.74
N PHE A 86 1.81 15.64 1.62
CA PHE A 86 1.46 14.52 2.49
C PHE A 86 1.39 13.24 1.67
N VAL A 87 2.19 12.24 2.02
CA VAL A 87 2.22 10.95 1.34
C VAL A 87 1.44 9.92 2.16
N LEU A 88 0.29 9.50 1.65
CA LEU A 88 -0.57 8.46 2.24
C LEU A 88 -0.27 7.13 1.53
N VAL A 89 0.33 6.19 2.23
CA VAL A 89 0.72 4.88 1.68
C VAL A 89 -0.26 3.81 2.15
N ASP A 90 -0.95 3.17 1.22
CA ASP A 90 -1.76 1.98 1.51
C ASP A 90 -0.91 0.70 1.46
N GLU A 91 -1.25 -0.29 2.29
CA GLU A 91 -0.50 -1.54 2.46
C GLU A 91 1.01 -1.33 2.69
N SER A 92 1.32 -0.39 3.59
CA SER A 92 2.67 0.17 3.83
C SER A 92 3.76 -0.82 4.28
N HIS A 93 3.40 -2.09 4.50
CA HIS A 93 4.28 -3.15 4.97
C HIS A 93 4.66 -4.20 3.92
N ARG A 94 4.11 -4.15 2.71
CA ARG A 94 4.47 -5.14 1.68
C ARG A 94 5.96 -5.03 1.34
N THR A 95 6.62 -6.19 1.32
CA THR A 95 8.02 -6.40 0.90
C THR A 95 8.36 -5.82 -0.48
N GLN A 96 7.33 -5.56 -1.29
CA GLN A 96 7.38 -4.89 -2.61
C GLN A 96 7.91 -3.44 -2.55
N LEU A 97 7.90 -2.80 -1.37
CA LEU A 97 8.29 -1.40 -1.20
C LEU A 97 9.80 -1.17 -1.13
N GLY A 98 10.67 -2.19 -1.07
CA GLY A 98 12.11 -2.03 -0.77
C GLY A 98 12.83 -0.97 -1.63
N GLY A 99 13.00 -1.24 -2.92
CA GLY A 99 13.71 -0.31 -3.84
C GLY A 99 12.89 0.94 -4.17
N PHE A 100 11.60 0.76 -4.45
CA PHE A 100 10.72 1.85 -4.85
C PHE A 100 10.43 2.85 -3.74
N ALA A 101 10.34 2.41 -2.47
CA ALA A 101 10.20 3.35 -1.35
C ALA A 101 11.48 4.15 -1.10
N SER A 102 12.66 3.62 -1.45
CA SER A 102 13.89 4.41 -1.41
C SER A 102 13.84 5.53 -2.43
N GLU A 103 13.36 5.25 -3.64
CA GLU A 103 13.19 6.28 -4.68
C GLU A 103 12.09 7.29 -4.31
N MET A 104 10.98 6.83 -3.73
CA MET A 104 9.94 7.71 -3.20
C MET A 104 10.49 8.65 -2.11
N ARG A 105 11.31 8.13 -1.18
CA ARG A 105 11.96 8.95 -0.14
C ARG A 105 12.97 9.93 -0.67
N ARG A 106 13.72 9.54 -1.70
CA ARG A 106 14.62 10.45 -2.40
C ARG A 106 13.84 11.62 -3.00
N LEU A 107 12.69 11.31 -3.61
CA LEU A 107 11.83 12.30 -4.24
C LEU A 107 11.19 13.24 -3.22
N PHE A 108 10.76 12.71 -2.06
CA PHE A 108 10.17 13.50 -0.99
C PHE A 108 10.98 13.42 0.32
N PRO A 109 12.05 14.23 0.49
CA PRO A 109 12.92 14.17 1.67
C PRO A 109 12.29 14.75 2.94
N ASN A 110 11.39 15.74 2.83
CA ASN A 110 10.88 16.54 3.96
C ASN A 110 9.36 16.45 4.14
N VAL A 111 8.73 15.40 3.63
CA VAL A 111 7.27 15.26 3.64
C VAL A 111 6.78 14.40 4.80
N CYS A 112 5.52 14.61 5.17
CA CYS A 112 4.82 13.75 6.11
C CYS A 112 4.43 12.43 5.43
N TYR A 113 4.86 11.29 5.99
CA TYR A 113 4.45 9.96 5.55
C TYR A 113 3.45 9.34 6.52
N LEU A 114 2.31 8.91 5.99
CA LEU A 114 1.24 8.27 6.74
C LEU A 114 0.95 6.90 6.12
N GLY A 115 1.20 5.83 6.89
CA GLY A 115 1.01 4.45 6.43
C GLY A 115 -0.30 3.86 6.95
N PHE A 116 -1.06 3.21 6.07
CA PHE A 116 -2.24 2.41 6.42
C PHE A 116 -1.94 0.94 6.17
N THR A 117 -2.40 0.08 7.08
CA THR A 117 -2.24 -1.36 6.93
C THR A 117 -3.21 -2.15 7.81
N GLY A 118 -3.70 -3.27 7.29
CA GLY A 118 -4.42 -4.25 8.09
C GLY A 118 -3.50 -5.26 8.79
N THR A 119 -2.23 -5.35 8.40
CA THR A 119 -1.29 -6.37 8.89
C THR A 119 0.06 -5.76 9.27
N PRO A 120 0.12 -5.03 10.41
CA PRO A 120 1.37 -4.42 10.85
C PRO A 120 2.45 -5.49 11.07
N LEU A 121 3.69 -5.17 10.72
CA LEU A 121 4.82 -6.08 10.93
C LEU A 121 5.09 -6.24 12.44
N MET A 122 4.65 -7.37 12.99
CA MET A 122 4.65 -7.61 14.45
C MET A 122 5.98 -8.12 15.01
N LYS A 123 6.86 -8.70 14.19
CA LYS A 123 8.19 -9.16 14.67
C LYS A 123 9.03 -7.96 15.10
N LYS A 124 9.62 -8.00 16.29
CA LYS A 124 10.36 -6.88 16.93
C LYS A 124 11.36 -6.19 15.99
N GLU A 125 12.11 -6.96 15.21
CA GLU A 125 13.07 -6.47 14.20
C GLU A 125 12.39 -5.75 13.03
N LYS A 126 11.24 -6.25 12.58
CA LYS A 126 10.46 -5.67 11.48
C LYS A 126 9.60 -4.49 11.93
N ARG A 127 9.26 -4.44 13.22
CA ARG A 127 8.61 -3.30 13.87
C ARG A 127 9.55 -2.10 13.89
N ALA A 128 10.81 -2.28 14.31
CA ALA A 128 11.83 -1.22 14.23
C ALA A 128 12.02 -0.67 12.80
N LEU A 129 11.90 -1.53 11.77
CA LEU A 129 11.94 -1.11 10.38
C LEU A 129 10.71 -0.28 9.98
N THR A 130 9.53 -0.57 10.53
CA THR A 130 8.32 0.23 10.32
C THR A 130 8.43 1.56 11.07
N ASP A 131 8.87 1.53 12.33
CA ASP A 131 9.01 2.71 13.17
C ASP A 131 10.03 3.68 12.55
N LYS A 132 11.14 3.17 12.01
CA LYS A 132 12.11 3.97 11.26
C LYS A 132 11.54 4.53 9.95
N LYS A 133 10.49 3.90 9.39
CA LYS A 133 9.90 4.30 8.12
C LYS A 133 8.76 5.31 8.28
N PHE A 134 7.82 5.06 9.18
CA PHE A 134 6.59 5.84 9.34
C PHE A 134 6.45 6.46 10.73
N GLY A 135 7.35 6.17 11.66
CA GLY A 135 7.21 6.58 13.05
C GLY A 135 6.34 5.64 13.86
N THR A 136 5.80 6.13 14.97
CA THR A 136 4.97 5.34 15.88
C THR A 136 3.58 5.11 15.32
N ILE A 137 2.91 4.08 15.85
CA ILE A 137 1.49 3.84 15.59
C ILE A 137 0.69 5.01 16.17
N ILE A 138 -0.15 5.63 15.34
CA ILE A 138 -1.04 6.74 15.73
C ILE A 138 -2.35 6.20 16.31
N ASP A 139 -2.94 5.22 15.64
CA ASP A 139 -4.23 4.62 16.00
C ASP A 139 -4.29 3.14 15.54
N VAL A 140 -5.10 2.33 16.22
CA VAL A 140 -5.36 0.92 15.89
C VAL A 140 -6.86 0.65 15.96
N TYR A 141 -7.44 0.31 14.81
CA TYR A 141 -8.79 -0.25 14.73
C TYR A 141 -8.70 -1.75 14.43
N ALA A 142 -8.86 -2.56 15.48
CA ALA A 142 -8.66 -4.00 15.40
C ALA A 142 -9.87 -4.73 14.79
N ILE A 143 -9.63 -5.91 14.19
CA ILE A 143 -10.68 -6.71 13.54
C ILE A 143 -11.78 -7.12 14.53
N ASP A 144 -11.43 -7.45 15.77
CA ASP A 144 -12.42 -7.81 16.79
C ASP A 144 -13.34 -6.63 17.13
N GLN A 145 -12.80 -5.41 17.17
CA GLN A 145 -13.59 -4.18 17.31
C GLN A 145 -14.49 -3.96 16.10
N ALA A 146 -13.95 -4.12 14.89
CA ALA A 146 -14.72 -3.99 13.65
C ALA A 146 -15.92 -4.97 13.58
N VAL A 147 -15.75 -6.19 14.08
CA VAL A 147 -16.83 -7.19 14.19
C VAL A 147 -17.88 -6.74 15.22
N LYS A 148 -17.44 -6.28 16.39
CA LYS A 148 -18.35 -5.78 17.45
C LYS A 148 -19.18 -4.60 16.99
N ASP A 149 -18.59 -3.71 16.21
CA ASP A 149 -19.25 -2.51 15.67
C ASP A 149 -20.17 -2.82 14.47
N GLY A 150 -20.15 -4.06 13.95
CA GLY A 150 -20.89 -4.45 12.75
C GLY A 150 -20.33 -3.87 11.45
N ALA A 151 -19.13 -3.29 11.48
CA ALA A 151 -18.45 -2.77 10.29
C ALA A 151 -17.92 -3.89 9.38
N VAL A 152 -17.60 -5.06 9.97
CA VAL A 152 -17.23 -6.28 9.23
C VAL A 152 -17.98 -7.49 9.76
N VAL A 153 -18.16 -8.50 8.91
CA VAL A 153 -18.78 -9.77 9.28
C VAL A 153 -17.76 -10.71 9.93
N PRO A 154 -18.18 -11.58 10.87
CA PRO A 154 -17.30 -12.57 11.46
C PRO A 154 -16.83 -13.59 10.41
N LEU A 155 -15.54 -13.92 10.44
CA LEU A 155 -14.96 -14.96 9.59
C LEU A 155 -14.94 -16.29 10.33
N LEU A 156 -15.76 -17.24 9.87
CA LEU A 156 -15.75 -18.61 10.37
C LEU A 156 -14.77 -19.43 9.54
N TYR A 157 -13.69 -19.90 10.17
CA TYR A 157 -12.73 -20.79 9.54
C TYR A 157 -13.06 -22.24 9.89
N GLU A 158 -13.39 -23.04 8.87
CA GLU A 158 -13.52 -24.49 8.98
C GLU A 158 -12.31 -25.14 8.30
N ALA A 159 -11.47 -25.81 9.08
CA ALA A 159 -10.38 -26.60 8.52
C ALA A 159 -10.96 -27.80 7.79
N ARG A 160 -10.77 -27.87 6.47
CA ARG A 160 -11.15 -29.03 5.64
C ARG A 160 -9.93 -29.92 5.49
N HIS A 161 -10.01 -31.14 6.02
CA HIS A 161 -9.08 -32.19 5.59
C HIS A 161 -9.53 -32.63 4.19
N VAL A 162 -8.63 -32.53 3.21
CA VAL A 162 -8.83 -33.22 1.94
C VAL A 162 -8.36 -34.64 2.17
N ASP A 163 -9.27 -35.61 2.06
CA ASP A 163 -8.89 -37.01 2.04
C ASP A 163 -8.13 -37.28 0.75
N LEU A 164 -6.80 -37.34 0.87
CA LEU A 164 -5.92 -37.65 -0.24
C LEU A 164 -5.72 -39.16 -0.25
N GLU A 165 -6.36 -39.83 -1.21
CA GLU A 165 -6.10 -41.23 -1.47
C GLU A 165 -4.89 -41.34 -2.40
N GLN A 166 -3.81 -41.94 -1.92
CA GLN A 166 -2.64 -42.20 -2.76
C GLN A 166 -2.93 -43.36 -3.70
N ASN A 167 -2.60 -43.20 -4.98
CA ASN A 167 -2.63 -44.30 -5.93
C ASN A 167 -1.39 -45.17 -5.71
N GLU A 168 -1.41 -45.98 -4.65
CA GLU A 168 -0.32 -46.87 -4.23
C GLU A 168 0.20 -47.70 -5.42
N LYS A 169 -0.71 -48.31 -6.19
CA LYS A 169 -0.35 -49.11 -7.36
C LYS A 169 0.50 -48.35 -8.37
N ALA A 170 0.15 -47.10 -8.67
CA ALA A 170 0.92 -46.29 -9.61
C ALA A 170 2.29 -45.91 -9.04
N ILE A 171 2.36 -45.63 -7.74
CA ILE A 171 3.61 -45.30 -7.04
C ILE A 171 4.54 -46.53 -7.01
N ASP A 172 4.02 -47.68 -6.62
CA ASP A 172 4.78 -48.94 -6.54
C ASP A 172 5.26 -49.36 -7.93
N THR A 173 4.38 -49.29 -8.95
CA THR A 173 4.76 -49.59 -10.34
C THR A 173 5.87 -48.65 -10.84
N TRP A 174 5.79 -47.36 -10.48
CA TRP A 174 6.84 -46.40 -10.84
C TRP A 174 8.15 -46.74 -10.13
N PHE A 175 8.09 -47.05 -8.83
CA PHE A 175 9.25 -47.38 -8.02
C PHE A 175 9.97 -48.62 -8.55
N GLU A 176 9.27 -49.74 -8.73
CA GLU A 176 9.83 -50.99 -9.24
C GLU A 176 10.51 -50.83 -10.60
N ARG A 177 9.93 -50.03 -11.50
CA ARG A 177 10.53 -49.72 -12.81
C ARG A 177 11.85 -48.97 -12.69
N HIS A 178 11.97 -48.04 -11.74
CA HIS A 178 13.15 -47.18 -11.60
C HIS A 178 14.24 -47.78 -10.72
N THR A 179 13.90 -48.78 -9.89
CA THR A 179 14.87 -49.52 -9.07
C THR A 179 15.30 -50.84 -9.69
N GLN A 180 14.85 -51.17 -10.90
CA GLN A 180 15.23 -52.42 -11.57
C GLN A 180 16.72 -52.41 -11.94
N GLY A 181 17.50 -53.28 -11.29
CA GLY A 181 18.93 -53.47 -11.56
C GLY A 181 19.89 -52.57 -10.75
N LEU A 182 19.35 -51.80 -9.80
CA LEU A 182 20.11 -51.28 -8.64
C LEU A 182 20.14 -52.36 -7.54
#